data_AF-A0A536RBX9-F1
#
_entry.id   AF-A0A536RBX9-F1
#
_cell.length_a   1.000
_cell.length_b   1.000
_cell.length_c   1.000
_cell.angle_alpha   90.00
_cell.angle_beta   90.00
_cell.angle_gamma   90.00
#
_symmetry.space_group_name_H-M   'P 1'
#
loop_
_entity.id
_entity.type
_entity.pdbx_description
1 polymer ?
#
loop_
_entity_poly.entity_id
_entity_poly.type
_entity_poly.pdbx_seq_one_letter_code
_entity_poly.pdbx_strand_id
1 'polypeptide(L)'
;MSVHTSDTGHAALKETLHRRKYSSDDHKHPVNVVHHDEATLGERLADKISAGIGSWPFLIVQTVAVAAWMIGNAILFFNFDPKPFILLNLLFSIQAAYTGPVLLLAGNRQSQKDRLTLEHAAHEADKADRQNVQILKAILKDTDLTEKNTELTLQILKHLQAQLTGHLEADAAAGISSNPTQEPTDHT
;
A
#
# COMPACT_ATOMS: atom_id res chain seq x y z
N MET A 1 20.08 23.73 -47.03
CA MET A 1 20.40 22.47 -46.34
C MET A 1 19.44 22.35 -45.16
N SER A 2 18.24 21.82 -45.39
CA SER A 2 17.14 21.76 -44.41
C SER A 2 17.14 20.39 -43.73
N VAL A 3 17.43 20.38 -42.44
CA VAL A 3 17.48 19.17 -41.61
C VAL A 3 16.05 18.71 -41.30
N HIS A 4 15.73 17.51 -41.75
CA HIS A 4 14.49 16.80 -41.45
C HIS A 4 14.61 16.20 -40.04
N THR A 5 13.97 16.82 -39.05
CA THR A 5 13.93 16.34 -37.66
C THR A 5 12.52 16.53 -37.13
N SER A 6 11.63 15.58 -37.41
CA SER A 6 10.27 15.60 -36.82
C SER A 6 9.60 14.24 -36.66
N ASP A 7 10.20 13.11 -37.06
CA ASP A 7 9.45 11.83 -37.08
C ASP A 7 9.91 10.80 -36.04
N THR A 8 11.16 10.87 -35.57
CA THR A 8 11.73 9.87 -34.64
C THR A 8 11.35 10.08 -33.17
N GLY A 9 10.97 11.30 -32.77
CA GLY A 9 10.57 11.61 -31.40
C GLY A 9 9.19 11.07 -31.02
N HIS A 10 8.25 11.03 -31.96
CA HIS A 10 6.87 10.59 -31.69
C HIS A 10 6.71 9.07 -31.60
N ALA A 11 7.60 8.30 -32.22
CA ALA A 11 7.63 6.84 -32.12
C ALA A 11 8.10 6.37 -30.73
N ALA A 12 9.19 6.96 -30.21
CA ALA A 12 9.71 6.65 -28.87
C ALA A 12 8.74 7.05 -27.74
N LEU A 13 7.96 8.11 -27.97
CA LEU A 13 6.96 8.59 -27.01
C LEU A 13 5.69 7.71 -26.99
N LYS A 14 5.28 7.14 -28.14
CA LYS A 14 4.19 6.16 -28.19
C LYS A 14 4.54 4.85 -27.50
N GLU A 15 5.80 4.42 -27.58
CA GLU A 15 6.27 3.17 -26.99
C GLU A 15 6.36 3.26 -25.46
N THR A 16 6.75 4.42 -24.93
CA THR A 16 6.83 4.66 -23.48
C THR A 16 5.48 4.86 -22.80
N LEU A 17 4.45 5.31 -23.53
CA LEU A 17 3.10 5.47 -22.99
C LEU A 17 2.29 4.17 -22.91
N HIS A 18 2.68 3.12 -23.64
CA HIS A 18 1.97 1.83 -23.63
C HIS A 18 2.27 0.94 -22.42
N ARG A 19 3.27 1.29 -21.58
CA ARG A 19 3.67 0.47 -20.41
C ARG A 19 2.86 0.75 -19.14
N ARG A 20 1.99 1.77 -19.13
CA ARG A 20 1.12 2.10 -17.98
C ARG A 20 -0.34 1.80 -18.27
N LYS A 21 -0.63 0.61 -18.82
CA LYS A 21 -1.96 0.03 -18.65
C LYS A 21 -1.97 -0.64 -17.27
N TYR A 22 -2.04 0.18 -16.23
CA TYR A 22 -2.31 -0.28 -14.88
C TYR A 22 -3.71 -0.89 -14.95
N SER A 23 -3.77 -2.23 -14.91
CA SER A 23 -5.01 -2.97 -14.85
C SER A 23 -5.73 -2.54 -13.58
N SER A 24 -6.69 -1.62 -13.73
CA SER A 24 -7.50 -1.09 -12.63
C SER A 24 -8.57 -2.09 -12.17
N ASP A 25 -8.59 -3.31 -12.73
CA ASP A 25 -9.66 -4.30 -12.53
C ASP A 25 -9.38 -5.34 -11.44
N ASP A 26 -8.26 -5.22 -10.71
CA ASP A 26 -7.86 -6.20 -9.69
C ASP A 26 -7.84 -5.60 -8.26
N HIS A 27 -8.83 -4.78 -7.93
CA HIS A 27 -9.04 -4.26 -6.57
C HIS A 27 -10.05 -5.09 -5.76
N LYS A 28 -10.38 -6.31 -6.20
CA LYS A 28 -11.11 -7.24 -5.34
C LYS A 28 -10.11 -7.80 -4.33
N HIS A 29 -10.18 -7.29 -3.11
CA HIS A 29 -9.40 -7.81 -1.99
C HIS A 29 -9.50 -9.34 -1.96
N PRO A 30 -8.38 -10.09 -2.01
CA PRO A 30 -8.38 -11.55 -2.22
C PRO A 30 -9.09 -12.34 -1.11
N VAL A 31 -9.29 -11.72 0.06
CA VAL A 31 -10.18 -12.23 1.12
C VAL A 31 -11.59 -12.53 0.60
N ASN A 32 -12.07 -11.80 -0.41
CA ASN A 32 -13.39 -11.99 -0.99
C ASN A 32 -13.44 -13.08 -2.09
N VAL A 33 -12.29 -13.62 -2.51
CA VAL A 33 -12.18 -14.57 -3.64
C VAL A 33 -12.14 -16.03 -3.16
N VAL A 34 -11.78 -16.28 -1.89
CA VAL A 34 -11.79 -17.63 -1.29
C VAL A 34 -13.22 -18.08 -0.85
N HIS A 35 -14.27 -17.34 -1.21
CA HIS A 35 -15.64 -17.60 -0.72
C HIS A 35 -16.61 -18.20 -1.75
N HIS A 36 -16.10 -18.69 -2.87
CA HIS A 36 -16.90 -19.49 -3.80
C HIS A 36 -16.25 -20.85 -3.95
N ASP A 37 -16.62 -21.79 -3.08
CA ASP A 37 -17.42 -22.93 -3.50
C ASP A 37 -17.75 -23.81 -2.28
N GLU A 38 -19.01 -24.22 -2.20
CA GLU A 38 -19.61 -25.10 -1.17
C GLU A 38 -19.94 -24.49 0.19
N ALA A 39 -20.59 -23.32 0.22
CA ALA A 39 -21.23 -22.83 1.44
C ALA A 39 -22.32 -23.80 1.92
N THR A 40 -22.01 -24.64 2.91
CA THR A 40 -22.98 -25.57 3.51
C THR A 40 -24.12 -24.76 4.16
N LEU A 41 -25.31 -25.33 4.31
CA LEU A 41 -26.45 -24.62 4.94
C LEU A 41 -26.10 -24.02 6.32
N GLY A 42 -25.17 -24.66 7.04
CA GLY A 42 -24.60 -24.16 8.30
C GLY A 42 -23.73 -22.90 8.15
N GLU A 43 -22.99 -22.75 7.05
CA GLU A 43 -22.13 -21.59 6.81
C GLU A 43 -22.93 -20.34 6.47
N ARG A 44 -24.00 -20.49 5.67
CA ARG A 44 -24.92 -19.38 5.39
C ARG A 44 -25.71 -18.95 6.63
N LEU A 45 -26.03 -19.92 7.50
CA LEU A 45 -26.70 -19.65 8.77
C LEU A 45 -25.75 -18.92 9.73
N ALA A 46 -24.49 -19.36 9.85
CA ALA A 46 -23.48 -18.71 10.68
C ALA A 46 -23.21 -17.26 10.26
N ASP A 47 -23.06 -17.00 8.95
CA ASP A 47 -22.84 -15.63 8.46
C ASP A 47 -24.05 -14.71 8.73
N LYS A 48 -25.28 -15.23 8.62
CA LYS A 48 -26.50 -14.50 9.00
C LYS A 48 -26.60 -14.25 10.50
N ILE A 49 -26.21 -15.23 11.32
CA ILE A 49 -26.24 -15.14 12.78
C ILE A 49 -25.22 -14.12 13.28
N SER A 50 -23.99 -14.14 12.76
CA SER A 50 -22.96 -13.14 13.09
C SER A 50 -23.39 -11.72 12.73
N ALA A 51 -24.07 -11.53 11.60
CA ALA A 51 -24.62 -10.23 11.22
C ALA A 51 -25.84 -9.81 12.06
N GLY A 52 -26.64 -10.77 12.56
CA GLY A 52 -27.89 -10.51 13.26
C GLY A 52 -27.75 -10.27 14.76
N ILE A 53 -26.94 -11.07 15.47
CA ILE A 53 -26.80 -11.03 16.94
C ILE A 53 -26.12 -9.74 17.43
N GLY A 54 -25.33 -9.08 16.59
CA GLY A 54 -24.69 -7.78 16.90
C GLY A 54 -25.53 -6.55 16.55
N SER A 55 -26.75 -6.71 16.03
CA SER A 55 -27.56 -5.60 15.54
C SER A 55 -28.50 -5.05 16.63
N TRP A 56 -28.47 -3.74 16.86
CA TRP A 56 -29.44 -3.01 17.69
C TRP A 56 -30.92 -3.32 17.39
N PRO A 57 -31.38 -3.47 16.13
CA PRO A 57 -32.79 -3.79 15.86
C PRO A 57 -33.22 -5.19 16.34
N PHE A 58 -32.32 -6.18 16.40
CA PHE A 58 -32.67 -7.53 16.86
C PHE A 58 -33.13 -7.52 18.33
N LEU A 59 -32.41 -6.79 19.19
CA LEU A 59 -32.78 -6.64 20.60
C LEU A 59 -34.15 -5.97 20.76
N ILE A 60 -34.42 -4.93 19.96
CA ILE A 60 -35.70 -4.19 20.01
C ILE A 60 -36.86 -5.12 19.64
N VAL A 61 -36.74 -5.87 18.54
CA VAL A 61 -37.79 -6.80 18.10
C VAL A 61 -38.03 -7.89 19.14
N GLN A 62 -36.97 -8.47 19.71
CA GLN A 62 -37.08 -9.49 20.76
C GLN A 62 -37.78 -8.93 22.01
N THR A 63 -37.41 -7.74 22.47
CA THR A 63 -38.04 -7.10 23.64
C THR A 63 -39.51 -6.78 23.39
N VAL A 64 -39.84 -6.25 22.20
CA VAL A 64 -41.24 -5.95 21.84
C VAL A 64 -42.06 -7.23 21.72
N ALA A 65 -41.52 -8.30 21.14
CA ALA A 65 -42.22 -9.58 21.03
C ALA A 65 -42.53 -10.18 22.41
N VAL A 66 -41.57 -10.16 23.33
CA VAL A 66 -41.75 -10.63 24.72
C VAL A 66 -42.75 -9.76 25.47
N ALA A 67 -42.65 -8.43 25.34
CA ALA A 67 -43.58 -7.50 25.98
C ALA A 67 -45.01 -7.67 25.44
N ALA A 68 -45.18 -7.81 24.11
CA ALA A 68 -46.47 -8.06 23.48
C ALA A 68 -47.08 -9.38 23.94
N TRP A 69 -46.28 -10.44 24.08
CA TRP A 69 -46.73 -11.73 24.60
C TRP A 69 -47.19 -11.64 26.06
N MET A 70 -46.41 -10.94 26.90
CA MET A 70 -46.74 -10.71 28.31
C MET A 70 -48.05 -9.90 28.45
N ILE A 71 -48.21 -8.83 27.66
CA ILE A 71 -49.41 -7.98 27.67
C ILE A 71 -50.63 -8.75 27.14
N GLY A 72 -50.47 -9.49 26.04
CA GLY A 72 -51.54 -10.30 25.45
C GLY A 72 -52.07 -11.35 26.42
N ASN A 73 -51.18 -12.03 27.14
CA ASN A 73 -51.55 -13.03 28.15
C ASN A 73 -52.13 -12.40 29.44
N ALA A 74 -51.75 -11.16 29.78
CA ALA A 74 -52.33 -10.42 30.90
C ALA A 74 -53.76 -9.93 30.61
N ILE A 75 -54.11 -9.67 29.35
CA ILE A 75 -55.43 -9.15 28.94
C ILE A 75 -56.41 -10.26 28.57
N LEU A 76 -55.94 -11.36 27.96
CA LEU A 76 -56.79 -12.53 27.71
C LEU A 76 -56.99 -13.31 29.01
N PHE A 77 -58.19 -13.24 29.59
CA PHE A 77 -58.63 -14.00 30.78
C PHE A 77 -58.60 -15.54 30.61
N PHE A 78 -58.18 -16.04 29.45
CA PHE A 78 -57.86 -17.44 29.24
C PHE A 78 -56.48 -17.68 29.86
N ASN A 79 -56.47 -18.40 30.99
CA ASN A 79 -55.31 -18.92 31.74
C ASN A 79 -54.33 -19.75 30.88
N PHE A 80 -53.78 -19.19 29.81
CA PHE A 80 -52.96 -19.89 28.84
C PHE A 80 -51.55 -20.16 29.39
N ASP A 81 -51.09 -19.36 30.38
CA ASP A 81 -49.87 -19.64 31.17
C ASP A 81 -49.96 -19.03 32.60
N PRO A 82 -50.51 -19.74 33.61
CA PRO A 82 -50.56 -19.28 35.00
C PRO A 82 -49.35 -19.77 35.84
N LYS A 83 -48.76 -18.83 36.61
CA LYS A 83 -47.51 -18.89 37.42
C LYS A 83 -46.18 -18.95 36.64
N PRO A 84 -45.19 -18.16 37.05
CA PRO A 84 -45.10 -16.74 36.70
C PRO A 84 -45.14 -16.56 35.17
N PHE A 85 -44.40 -17.36 34.39
CA PHE A 85 -44.53 -17.57 32.92
C PHE A 85 -43.71 -18.83 32.57
N ILE A 86 -44.22 -20.04 32.81
CA ILE A 86 -43.40 -21.27 32.73
C ILE A 86 -42.94 -21.54 31.30
N LEU A 87 -43.78 -21.26 30.31
CA LEU A 87 -43.47 -21.49 28.89
C LEU A 87 -42.42 -20.50 28.40
N LEU A 88 -42.53 -19.24 28.82
CA LEU A 88 -41.56 -18.20 28.47
C LEU A 88 -40.19 -18.53 29.08
N ASN A 89 -40.18 -18.93 30.35
CA ASN A 89 -38.96 -19.32 31.05
C ASN A 89 -38.29 -20.56 30.41
N LEU A 90 -39.10 -21.53 29.98
CA LEU A 90 -38.62 -22.71 29.26
C LEU A 90 -38.01 -22.32 27.90
N LEU A 91 -38.67 -21.44 27.15
CA LEU A 91 -38.18 -20.96 25.85
C LEU A 91 -36.85 -20.22 25.99
N PHE A 92 -36.73 -19.34 26.99
CA PHE A 92 -35.47 -18.64 27.27
C PHE A 92 -34.36 -19.59 27.70
N SER A 93 -34.69 -20.64 28.46
CA SER A 93 -33.72 -21.66 28.86
C SER A 93 -33.18 -22.44 27.66
N ILE A 94 -34.05 -22.81 26.71
CA ILE A 94 -33.64 -23.45 25.44
C ILE A 94 -32.82 -22.46 24.60
N GLN A 95 -33.24 -21.20 24.52
CA GLN A 95 -32.50 -20.16 23.80
C GLN A 95 -31.08 -20.01 24.34
N ALA A 96 -30.90 -19.94 25.65
CA ALA A 96 -29.59 -19.87 26.29
C ALA A 96 -28.75 -21.13 26.00
N ALA A 97 -29.35 -22.32 26.09
CA ALA A 97 -28.68 -23.59 25.83
C ALA A 97 -28.17 -23.69 24.38
N TYR A 98 -28.92 -23.19 23.39
CA TYR A 98 -28.50 -23.20 21.98
C TYR A 98 -27.56 -22.05 21.62
N THR A 99 -27.59 -20.94 22.37
CA THR A 99 -26.72 -19.78 22.11
C THR A 99 -25.24 -20.14 22.26
N GLY A 100 -24.87 -20.96 23.24
CA GLY A 100 -23.48 -21.38 23.45
C GLY A 100 -22.86 -22.08 22.24
N PRO A 101 -23.44 -23.19 21.76
CA PRO A 101 -22.96 -23.91 20.57
C PRO A 101 -22.93 -23.04 19.31
N VAL A 102 -23.96 -22.24 19.07
CA VAL A 102 -24.03 -21.33 17.92
C VAL A 102 -22.92 -20.29 17.98
N LEU A 103 -22.70 -19.69 19.16
CA LEU A 103 -21.66 -18.69 19.35
C LEU A 103 -20.27 -19.29 19.17
N LEU A 104 -20.05 -20.54 19.62
CA LEU A 104 -18.79 -21.26 19.40
C LEU A 104 -18.55 -21.52 17.91
N LEU A 105 -19.58 -21.93 17.16
CA LEU A 105 -19.47 -22.15 15.71
C LEU A 105 -19.24 -20.83 14.96
N ALA A 106 -19.98 -19.78 15.32
CA ALA A 106 -19.82 -18.44 14.74
C ALA A 106 -18.42 -17.85 15.04
N GLY A 107 -17.95 -17.99 16.27
CA GLY A 107 -16.63 -17.54 16.71
C GLY A 107 -15.48 -18.29 16.04
N ASN A 108 -15.58 -19.63 15.93
CA ASN A 108 -14.59 -20.44 15.20
C ASN A 108 -14.51 -20.03 13.72
N ARG A 109 -15.65 -19.73 13.08
CA ARG A 109 -15.68 -19.26 11.68
C ARG A 109 -15.06 -17.87 11.53
N GLN A 110 -15.40 -16.93 12.43
CA GLN A 110 -14.82 -15.59 12.41
C GLN A 110 -13.31 -15.62 12.62
N SER A 111 -12.84 -16.46 13.56
CA SER A 111 -11.41 -16.65 13.84
C SER A 111 -10.64 -17.20 12.63
N GLN A 112 -11.24 -18.13 11.86
CA GLN A 112 -10.61 -18.62 10.63
C GLN A 112 -10.50 -17.53 9.55
N LYS A 113 -11.56 -16.72 9.36
CA LYS A 113 -11.53 -15.58 8.42
C LYS A 113 -10.48 -14.54 8.83
N ASP A 114 -10.41 -14.26 10.13
CA ASP A 114 -9.43 -13.33 10.71
C ASP A 114 -8.00 -13.83 10.51
N ARG A 115 -7.74 -15.11 10.79
CA ARG A 115 -6.40 -15.71 10.59
C ARG A 115 -5.92 -15.60 9.14
N LEU A 116 -6.78 -15.92 8.16
CA LEU A 116 -6.44 -15.78 6.74
C LEU A 116 -6.15 -14.32 6.37
N THR A 117 -6.95 -13.39 6.91
CA THR A 117 -6.74 -11.96 6.68
C THR A 117 -5.40 -11.50 7.25
N LEU A 118 -5.05 -11.95 8.45
CA LEU A 118 -3.78 -11.65 9.10
C LEU A 118 -2.58 -12.26 8.36
N GLU A 119 -2.67 -13.52 7.90
CA GLU A 119 -1.61 -14.17 7.12
C GLU A 119 -1.35 -13.41 5.80
N HIS A 120 -2.40 -12.96 5.12
CA HIS A 120 -2.25 -12.13 3.92
C HIS A 120 -1.63 -10.76 4.23
N ALA A 121 -2.11 -10.08 5.27
CA ALA A 121 -1.55 -8.78 5.68
C ALA A 121 -0.07 -8.88 6.06
N ALA A 122 0.33 -9.96 6.74
CA ALA A 122 1.73 -10.22 7.08
C ALA A 122 2.59 -10.44 5.82
N HIS A 123 2.09 -11.22 4.86
CA HIS A 123 2.80 -11.45 3.60
C HIS A 123 2.92 -10.18 2.72
N GLU A 124 1.92 -9.30 2.76
CA GLU A 124 1.98 -8.00 2.09
C GLU A 124 2.99 -7.06 2.77
N ALA A 125 3.05 -7.07 4.11
CA ALA A 125 4.05 -6.31 4.85
C ALA A 125 5.48 -6.77 4.52
N ASP A 126 5.74 -8.09 4.48
CA ASP A 126 7.04 -8.64 4.09
C ASP A 126 7.46 -8.21 2.67
N LYS A 127 6.51 -8.16 1.73
CA LYS A 127 6.76 -7.67 0.37
C LYS A 127 7.10 -6.19 0.36
N ALA A 128 6.34 -5.38 1.10
CA ALA A 128 6.59 -3.95 1.22
C ALA A 128 7.99 -3.67 1.82
N ASP A 129 8.39 -4.42 2.85
CA ASP A 129 9.71 -4.29 3.45
C ASP A 129 10.84 -4.64 2.46
N ARG A 130 10.66 -5.72 1.68
CA ARG A 130 11.61 -6.07 0.61
C ARG A 130 11.72 -4.97 -0.45
N GLN A 131 10.61 -4.34 -0.82
CA GLN A 131 10.59 -3.23 -1.76
C GLN A 131 11.28 -2.00 -1.17
N ASN A 132 11.04 -1.67 0.09
CA ASN A 132 11.70 -0.58 0.80
C ASN A 132 13.22 -0.75 0.80
N VAL A 133 13.72 -1.96 1.09
CA VAL A 133 15.16 -2.25 1.03
C VAL A 133 15.73 -2.09 -0.38
N GLN A 134 14.99 -2.47 -1.43
CA GLN A 134 15.42 -2.27 -2.81
C GLN A 134 15.49 -0.80 -3.20
N ILE A 135 14.49 0.00 -2.80
CA ILE A 135 14.47 1.45 -3.02
C ILE A 135 15.67 2.11 -2.33
N LEU A 136 15.93 1.75 -1.07
CA LEU A 136 17.10 2.26 -0.32
C LEU A 136 18.41 1.93 -1.03
N LYS A 137 18.58 0.70 -1.54
CA LYS A 137 19.76 0.31 -2.32
C LYS A 137 19.91 1.12 -3.61
N ALA A 138 18.81 1.38 -4.32
CA ALA A 138 18.83 2.20 -5.53
C ALA A 138 19.26 3.64 -5.22
N ILE A 139 18.69 4.24 -4.18
CA ILE A 139 19.06 5.60 -3.72
C ILE A 139 20.55 5.66 -3.35
N LEU A 140 21.05 4.68 -2.60
CA LEU A 140 22.48 4.64 -2.23
C LEU A 140 23.39 4.56 -3.46
N LYS A 141 23.00 3.80 -4.48
CA LYS A 141 23.74 3.71 -5.74
C LYS A 141 23.74 5.03 -6.51
N ASP A 142 22.61 5.73 -6.56
CA ASP A 142 22.51 7.03 -7.23
C ASP A 142 23.36 8.09 -6.52
N THR A 143 23.44 8.05 -5.18
CA THR A 143 24.34 8.90 -4.39
C THR A 143 25.81 8.64 -4.73
N ASP A 144 26.26 7.38 -4.77
CA ASP A 144 27.64 7.00 -5.15
C ASP A 144 27.99 7.47 -6.57
N LEU A 145 27.05 7.37 -7.50
CA LEU A 145 27.26 7.83 -8.87
C LEU A 145 27.36 9.36 -8.95
N THR A 146 26.61 10.07 -8.11
CA THR A 146 26.66 11.54 -8.00
C THR A 146 27.99 12.00 -7.41
N GLU A 147 28.50 11.29 -6.42
CA GLU A 147 29.82 11.54 -5.84
C GLU A 147 30.93 11.37 -6.89
N LYS A 148 30.93 10.26 -7.64
CA LYS A 148 31.89 10.03 -8.74
C LYS A 148 31.81 11.08 -9.84
N ASN A 149 30.61 11.49 -10.25
CA ASN A 149 30.44 12.57 -11.23
C ASN A 149 31.04 13.89 -10.72
N THR A 150 30.88 14.17 -9.42
CA THR A 150 31.46 15.37 -8.79
C THR A 150 32.99 15.29 -8.77
N GLU A 151 33.56 14.14 -8.42
CA GLU A 151 35.02 13.91 -8.44
C GLU A 151 35.62 14.08 -9.84
N LEU A 152 34.99 13.49 -10.86
CA LEU A 152 35.42 13.63 -12.25
C LEU A 152 35.37 15.09 -12.70
N THR A 153 34.32 15.82 -12.32
CA THR A 153 34.19 17.26 -12.59
C THR A 153 35.35 18.03 -11.96
N LEU A 154 35.71 17.72 -10.71
CA LEU A 154 36.85 18.34 -10.03
C LEU A 154 38.20 17.98 -10.69
N GLN A 155 38.38 16.75 -11.15
CA GLN A 155 39.60 16.34 -11.87
C GLN A 155 39.75 17.09 -13.19
N ILE A 156 38.67 17.20 -13.97
CA ILE A 156 38.66 17.96 -15.24
C ILE A 156 39.04 19.42 -14.97
N LEU A 157 38.42 20.06 -13.96
CA LEU A 157 38.75 21.45 -13.59
C LEU A 157 40.22 21.62 -13.22
N LYS A 158 40.78 20.70 -12.42
CA LYS A 158 42.21 20.72 -12.07
C LYS A 158 43.11 20.56 -13.30
N HIS A 159 42.78 19.64 -14.20
CA HIS A 159 43.58 19.40 -15.40
C HIS A 159 43.58 20.62 -16.33
N LEU A 160 42.40 21.23 -16.54
CA LEU A 160 42.27 22.46 -17.33
C LEU A 160 43.05 23.63 -16.71
N GLN A 161 43.00 23.79 -15.39
CA GLN A 161 43.82 24.80 -14.69
C GLN A 161 45.31 24.55 -14.90
N ALA A 162 45.78 23.31 -14.78
CA ALA A 162 47.19 22.96 -15.00
C ALA A 162 47.66 23.23 -16.43
N GLN A 163 46.83 22.91 -17.44
CA GLN A 163 47.11 23.25 -18.84
C GLN A 163 47.20 24.76 -19.04
N LEU A 164 46.25 25.52 -18.49
CA LEU A 164 46.22 26.97 -18.64
C LEU A 164 47.44 27.64 -18.00
N THR A 165 47.83 27.21 -16.80
CA THR A 165 49.05 27.69 -16.14
C THR A 165 50.30 27.34 -16.94
N GLY A 166 50.39 26.12 -17.48
CA GLY A 166 51.52 25.70 -18.31
C GLY A 166 51.65 26.50 -19.60
N HIS A 167 50.52 26.85 -20.24
CA HIS A 167 50.52 27.74 -21.41
C HIS A 167 50.93 29.17 -21.05
N LEU A 168 50.47 29.71 -19.91
CA LEU A 168 50.89 31.03 -19.43
C LEU A 168 52.38 31.09 -19.09
N GLU A 169 52.94 30.04 -18.48
CA GLU A 169 54.39 29.93 -18.20
C GLU A 169 55.21 29.75 -19.48
N ALA A 170 54.72 28.95 -20.44
CA ALA A 170 55.37 28.76 -21.73
C ALA A 170 55.38 30.05 -22.58
N ASP A 171 54.27 30.79 -22.61
CA ASP A 171 54.18 32.09 -23.28
C ASP A 171 55.02 33.16 -22.56
N ALA A 172 55.10 33.13 -21.23
CA ALA A 172 56.00 34.01 -20.48
C ALA A 172 57.49 33.70 -20.77
N ALA A 173 57.87 32.41 -20.86
CA ALA A 173 59.22 32.01 -21.21
C ALA A 173 59.58 32.34 -22.67
N ALA A 174 58.64 32.20 -23.60
CA ALA A 174 58.80 32.60 -25.00
C ALA A 174 58.87 34.13 -25.18
N GLY A 175 58.11 34.89 -24.38
CA GLY A 175 58.16 36.36 -24.35
C GLY A 175 59.48 36.91 -23.81
N ILE A 176 60.14 36.22 -22.87
CA ILE A 176 61.46 36.64 -22.35
C ILE A 176 62.58 36.40 -23.38
N SER A 177 62.44 35.42 -24.29
CA SER A 177 63.42 35.15 -25.34
C SER A 177 63.37 36.12 -26.53
N SER A 178 62.39 37.04 -26.59
CA SER A 178 62.18 37.97 -27.71
C SER A 178 62.36 39.45 -27.34
N ASN A 179 63.21 39.76 -26.36
CA ASN A 179 63.71 41.13 -26.15
C ASN A 179 65.04 41.33 -26.90
N PRO A 180 65.06 41.94 -28.11
CA PRO A 180 66.31 42.35 -28.73
C PRO A 180 66.81 43.61 -28.03
N THR A 181 68.08 43.57 -27.62
CA THR A 181 68.95 44.71 -27.38
C THR A 181 68.53 45.94 -28.20
N GLN A 182 67.95 46.95 -27.56
CA GLN A 182 68.04 48.32 -28.05
C GLN A 182 69.30 48.94 -27.42
N GLU A 183 70.43 48.73 -28.09
CA GLU A 183 71.62 49.54 -27.94
C GLU A 183 71.44 50.76 -28.87
N PRO A 184 71.32 51.99 -28.36
CA PRO A 184 71.33 53.16 -29.21
C PRO A 184 72.79 53.45 -29.59
N THR A 185 73.05 53.32 -30.89
CA THR A 185 74.20 53.88 -31.58
C THR A 185 74.43 55.33 -31.16
N ASP A 186 75.63 55.67 -30.68
CA ASP A 186 76.11 57.04 -30.76
C ASP A 186 77.47 57.07 -31.46
N HIS A 187 77.45 57.74 -32.61
CA HIS A 187 78.62 58.11 -33.39
C HIS A 187 79.27 59.30 -32.70
N THR A 188 80.55 59.24 -32.30
CA THR A 188 81.68 60.02 -32.85
C THR A 188 82.98 59.62 -32.14
#